data_AF-A0A3E1E106-F1
#
_entry.id   AF-A0A3E1E106-F1
#
_cell.length_a   1.000
_cell.length_b   1.000
_cell.length_c   1.000
_cell.angle_alpha   90.00
_cell.angle_beta   90.00
_cell.angle_gamma   90.00
#
_symmetry.space_group_name_H-M   'P 1'
#
loop_
_entity.id
_entity.type
_entity.pdbx_description
1 polymer ?
#
loop_
_entity_poly.entity_id
_entity_poly.type
_entity_poly.pdbx_seq_one_letter_code
_entity_poly.pdbx_strand_id
1 'polypeptide(L)'
;MTEQPSKPQGSEVITESELPERLRTLWSKGLAALDVNNFDYTISLLQAVLKEEPRFLDGRKRLREAAVRKKEGESKRFGISKSGGISAMKLQPMIKSNPREAIVQLEKEVLATEPFNPQGNQLLFEAAIRTEMPMTAGFALETLVKGNPENTKYMHQLGDFYFEHHFYDQAAQVFGQILQREPTDLLASQKEKNSAARSSMAKQNYGGDDFRKNLRNAGEAAKLEQENRTGMTVEQREERIQALQAKYAENQNDFATVKALAALYEESEDYDQAVSFYAWAHQLSNSDATLERKILEVQELQRAQKLKEFEAWLATNQGHEDYEAVQADYLAFKRQRSESQIQEFADQVERNPTDNAIRFKYGQALFEADMLREAIPQLQRAQQSPNLRIKAMLMLGKCYDGRGMFDLAVDQLQRAASELQVMDETKKELLYTLGLVHLKMNNKEAAMESMKQIYAVDYGYRDVAERVESSYS
;
A
#
# COMPACT_ATOMS: atom_id res chain seq x y z
N MET A 1 -22.06 -41.00 -6.98
CA MET A 1 -22.55 -40.22 -5.83
C MET A 1 -21.33 -39.67 -5.12
N THR A 2 -20.81 -38.57 -5.65
CA THR A 2 -19.71 -37.82 -5.06
C THR A 2 -20.31 -36.86 -4.05
N GLU A 3 -20.08 -37.13 -2.76
CA GLU A 3 -20.46 -36.24 -1.68
C GLU A 3 -19.86 -34.85 -1.95
N GLN A 4 -20.73 -33.88 -2.17
CA GLN A 4 -20.35 -32.48 -2.09
C GLN A 4 -19.80 -32.24 -0.68
N PRO A 5 -18.63 -31.59 -0.51
CA PRO A 5 -18.21 -31.18 0.81
C PRO A 5 -19.27 -30.24 1.36
N SER A 6 -19.96 -30.67 2.41
CA SER A 6 -20.87 -29.86 3.18
C SER A 6 -20.16 -28.57 3.58
N LYS A 7 -20.81 -27.42 3.39
CA LYS A 7 -20.38 -26.14 3.98
C LYS A 7 -20.03 -26.41 5.45
N PRO A 8 -18.91 -25.90 5.99
CA PRO A 8 -18.73 -25.90 7.43
C PRO A 8 -19.88 -25.09 8.04
N GLN A 9 -20.89 -25.81 8.54
CA GLN A 9 -21.92 -25.27 9.41
C GLN A 9 -21.25 -24.99 10.75
N GLY A 10 -20.68 -23.81 10.90
CA GLY A 10 -20.09 -23.35 12.14
C GLY A 10 -20.27 -21.84 12.31
N SER A 11 -21.13 -21.44 13.26
CA SER A 11 -21.01 -20.17 14.01
C SER A 11 -21.02 -18.84 13.23
N GLU A 12 -22.18 -18.48 12.71
CA GLU A 12 -22.47 -17.20 12.06
C GLU A 12 -22.18 -16.00 12.99
N VAL A 13 -21.39 -15.03 12.51
CA VAL A 13 -21.21 -13.72 13.17
C VAL A 13 -22.53 -12.97 13.07
N ILE A 14 -22.98 -12.41 14.18
CA ILE A 14 -24.19 -11.58 14.18
C ILE A 14 -23.86 -10.21 13.60
N THR A 15 -24.69 -9.75 12.68
CA THR A 15 -24.66 -8.41 12.09
C THR A 15 -25.46 -7.41 12.93
N GLU A 16 -25.25 -6.11 12.72
CA GLU A 16 -26.04 -5.07 13.40
C GLU A 16 -27.55 -5.22 13.20
N SER A 17 -27.97 -5.63 11.99
CA SER A 17 -29.38 -5.87 11.65
C SER A 17 -30.01 -7.03 12.40
N GLU A 18 -29.21 -7.98 12.86
CA GLU A 18 -29.66 -9.17 13.58
C GLU A 18 -29.67 -8.97 15.10
N LEU A 19 -29.09 -7.88 15.59
CA LEU A 19 -29.17 -7.53 17.01
C LEU A 19 -30.63 -7.25 17.41
N PRO A 20 -31.09 -7.76 18.58
CA PRO A 20 -32.33 -7.34 19.20
C PRO A 20 -32.39 -5.82 19.35
N GLU A 21 -33.56 -5.21 19.18
CA GLU A 21 -33.76 -3.75 19.21
C GLU A 21 -33.13 -3.07 20.44
N ARG A 22 -33.25 -3.72 21.61
CA ARG A 22 -32.61 -3.27 22.85
C ARG A 22 -31.08 -3.19 22.72
N LEU A 23 -30.45 -4.21 22.16
CA LEU A 23 -28.99 -4.23 21.96
C LEU A 23 -28.56 -3.28 20.85
N ARG A 24 -29.35 -3.15 19.77
CA ARG A 24 -29.11 -2.17 18.71
C ARG A 24 -29.13 -0.74 19.25
N THR A 25 -30.06 -0.43 20.15
CA THR A 25 -30.13 0.89 20.82
C THR A 25 -28.88 1.15 21.67
N LEU A 26 -28.39 0.15 22.41
CA LEU A 26 -27.14 0.26 23.19
C LEU A 26 -25.93 0.41 22.28
N TRP A 27 -25.89 -0.33 21.16
CA TRP A 27 -24.87 -0.24 20.13
C TRP A 27 -24.80 1.17 19.52
N SER A 28 -25.91 1.72 19.03
CA SER A 28 -25.94 3.07 18.46
C SER A 28 -25.52 4.14 19.47
N LYS A 29 -25.91 4.01 20.75
CA LYS A 29 -25.43 4.90 21.82
C LYS A 29 -23.93 4.76 22.06
N GLY A 30 -23.40 3.54 21.99
CA GLY A 30 -21.97 3.26 22.13
C GLY A 30 -21.14 3.89 21.02
N LEU A 31 -21.64 3.81 19.77
CA LEU A 31 -21.04 4.48 18.60
C LEU A 31 -21.08 6.00 18.74
N ALA A 32 -22.22 6.59 19.08
CA ALA A 32 -22.33 8.03 19.30
C ALA A 32 -21.39 8.52 20.42
N ALA A 33 -21.24 7.74 21.50
CA ALA A 33 -20.29 8.03 22.57
C ALA A 33 -18.82 7.94 22.08
N LEU A 34 -18.51 7.03 21.15
CA LEU A 34 -17.19 6.88 20.58
C LEU A 34 -16.80 8.10 19.72
N ASP A 35 -17.75 8.63 18.95
CA ASP A 35 -17.55 9.81 18.08
C ASP A 35 -17.20 11.07 18.89
N VAL A 36 -17.79 11.22 20.08
CA VAL A 36 -17.47 12.31 21.01
C VAL A 36 -16.31 11.99 21.96
N ASN A 37 -15.55 10.93 21.70
CA ASN A 37 -14.40 10.46 22.48
C ASN A 37 -14.71 10.13 23.96
N ASN A 38 -15.94 9.75 24.28
CA ASN A 38 -16.32 9.30 25.61
C ASN A 38 -16.04 7.80 25.78
N PHE A 39 -14.75 7.46 25.88
CA PHE A 39 -14.30 6.07 25.77
C PHE A 39 -14.76 5.18 26.92
N ASP A 40 -14.82 5.66 28.17
CA ASP A 40 -15.32 4.88 29.30
C ASP A 40 -16.78 4.47 29.10
N TYR A 41 -17.60 5.41 28.65
CA TYR A 41 -19.00 5.13 28.37
C TYR A 41 -19.17 4.19 27.18
N THR A 42 -18.42 4.41 26.09
CA THR A 42 -18.38 3.47 24.95
C THR A 42 -18.02 2.06 25.41
N ILE A 43 -16.93 1.89 26.17
CA ILE A 43 -16.47 0.60 26.68
C ILE A 43 -17.58 -0.09 27.48
N SER A 44 -18.20 0.62 28.42
CA SER A 44 -19.28 0.05 29.24
C SER A 44 -20.50 -0.38 28.43
N LEU A 45 -20.92 0.42 27.43
CA LEU A 45 -22.07 0.11 26.59
C LEU A 45 -21.79 -1.10 25.68
N LEU A 46 -20.61 -1.14 25.07
CA LEU A 46 -20.23 -2.23 24.17
C LEU A 46 -19.98 -3.54 24.92
N GLN A 47 -19.44 -3.49 26.15
CA GLN A 47 -19.37 -4.68 27.03
C GLN A 47 -20.76 -5.21 27.39
N ALA A 48 -21.75 -4.34 27.61
CA ALA A 48 -23.12 -4.77 27.87
C ALA A 48 -23.75 -5.46 26.64
N VAL A 49 -23.45 -4.97 25.43
CA VAL A 49 -23.87 -5.62 24.18
C VAL A 49 -23.21 -6.99 24.04
N LEU A 50 -21.88 -7.07 24.19
CA LEU A 50 -21.12 -8.33 23.99
C LEU A 50 -21.38 -9.39 25.06
N LYS A 51 -21.81 -8.97 26.26
CA LYS A 51 -22.24 -9.90 27.31
C LYS A 51 -23.50 -10.67 26.91
N GLU A 52 -24.46 -9.99 26.28
CA GLU A 52 -25.71 -10.61 25.83
C GLU A 52 -25.54 -11.29 24.46
N GLU A 53 -24.75 -10.67 23.57
CA GLU A 53 -24.46 -11.23 22.25
C GLU A 53 -22.94 -11.32 21.97
N PRO A 54 -22.29 -12.40 22.44
CA PRO A 54 -20.85 -12.58 22.25
C PRO A 54 -20.42 -12.68 20.79
N ARG A 55 -21.29 -13.13 19.88
CA ARG A 55 -20.97 -13.31 18.45
C ARG A 55 -20.94 -12.02 17.64
N PHE A 56 -21.29 -10.88 18.25
CA PHE A 56 -21.27 -9.59 17.59
C PHE A 56 -19.84 -9.04 17.44
N LEU A 57 -19.13 -9.45 16.38
CA LEU A 57 -17.73 -9.10 16.16
C LEU A 57 -17.49 -7.59 16.00
N ASP A 58 -18.39 -6.86 15.33
CA ASP A 58 -18.22 -5.43 15.11
C ASP A 58 -18.27 -4.64 16.42
N GLY A 59 -19.12 -5.06 17.36
CA GLY A 59 -19.13 -4.56 18.73
C GLY A 59 -17.77 -4.72 19.41
N ARG A 60 -17.14 -5.89 19.24
CA ARG A 60 -15.83 -6.21 19.81
C ARG A 60 -14.70 -5.38 19.19
N LYS A 61 -14.75 -5.15 17.88
CA LYS A 61 -13.80 -4.26 17.17
C LYS A 61 -13.88 -2.83 17.70
N ARG A 62 -15.09 -2.27 17.82
CA ARG A 62 -15.29 -0.91 18.36
C ARG A 62 -14.94 -0.80 19.84
N LEU A 63 -15.20 -1.86 20.63
CA LEU A 63 -14.76 -1.93 22.01
C LEU A 63 -13.22 -1.85 22.10
N ARG A 64 -12.52 -2.59 21.25
CA ARG A 64 -11.05 -2.55 21.21
C ARG A 64 -10.52 -1.20 20.76
N GLU A 65 -11.14 -0.59 19.75
CA GLU A 65 -10.82 0.75 19.28
C GLU A 65 -10.92 1.77 20.42
N ALA A 66 -12.04 1.78 21.16
CA ALA A 66 -12.24 2.67 22.30
C ALA A 66 -11.17 2.45 23.38
N ALA A 67 -10.85 1.21 23.72
CA ALA A 67 -9.83 0.88 24.72
C ALA A 67 -8.41 1.32 24.30
N VAL A 68 -8.06 1.18 23.01
CA VAL A 68 -6.78 1.67 22.47
C VAL A 68 -6.70 3.19 22.54
N ARG A 69 -7.73 3.89 22.04
CA ARG A 69 -7.77 5.37 22.02
C ARG A 69 -7.75 5.96 23.44
N LYS A 70 -8.42 5.31 24.39
CA LYS A 70 -8.34 5.65 25.81
C LYS A 70 -6.90 5.57 26.33
N LYS A 71 -6.22 4.46 26.11
CA LYS A 71 -4.84 4.23 26.58
C LYS A 71 -3.83 5.18 25.94
N GLU A 72 -3.99 5.50 24.66
CA GLU A 72 -3.16 6.49 23.95
C GLU A 72 -3.37 7.92 24.49
N GLY A 73 -4.58 8.25 24.96
CA GLY A 73 -4.86 9.51 25.64
C GLY A 73 -4.22 9.60 27.03
N GLU A 74 -4.17 8.49 27.77
CA GLU A 74 -3.56 8.40 29.10
C GLU A 74 -2.03 8.48 29.05
N SER A 75 -1.38 7.83 28.08
CA SER A 75 0.09 7.83 27.95
C SER A 75 0.68 9.22 27.63
N LYS A 76 -0.12 10.14 27.09
CA LYS A 76 0.26 11.54 26.83
C LYS A 76 0.20 12.44 28.08
N ARG A 77 -0.41 11.98 29.19
CA ARG A 77 -0.58 12.74 30.44
C ARG A 77 0.27 12.14 31.56
N PHE A 78 1.56 12.47 31.58
CA PHE A 78 2.54 12.15 32.64
C PHE A 78 2.90 10.67 32.88
N GLY A 79 4.20 10.44 33.12
CA GLY A 79 4.85 9.13 33.18
C GLY A 79 4.39 8.22 34.32
N ILE A 80 4.56 6.92 34.05
CA ILE A 80 4.30 5.76 34.91
C ILE A 80 2.80 5.52 35.16
N SER A 81 2.14 4.96 34.15
CA SER A 81 0.89 4.22 34.36
C SER A 81 1.19 3.00 35.24
N LYS A 82 0.80 3.07 36.52
CA LYS A 82 0.64 1.89 37.36
C LYS A 82 -0.58 1.12 36.84
N SER A 83 -0.38 0.20 35.90
CA SER A 83 -1.46 -0.71 35.50
C SER A 83 -1.74 -1.69 36.64
N GLY A 84 -2.72 -1.35 37.48
CA GLY A 84 -3.33 -2.26 38.46
C GLY A 84 -4.28 -3.27 37.79
N GLY A 85 -3.92 -3.75 36.59
CA GLY A 85 -4.72 -4.70 35.82
C GLY A 85 -4.72 -6.07 36.50
N ILE A 86 -5.86 -6.76 36.43
CA ILE A 86 -5.93 -8.16 36.84
C ILE A 86 -5.03 -8.95 35.90
N SER A 87 -4.09 -9.72 36.47
CA SER A 87 -3.23 -10.60 35.67
C SER A 87 -4.10 -11.57 34.87
N ALA A 88 -3.95 -11.54 33.54
CA ALA A 88 -4.67 -12.43 32.61
C ALA A 88 -4.54 -13.92 33.01
N MET A 89 -3.44 -14.29 33.67
CA MET A 89 -3.19 -15.64 34.17
C MET A 89 -4.27 -16.13 35.16
N LYS A 90 -4.90 -15.23 35.94
CA LYS A 90 -5.99 -15.60 36.87
C LYS A 90 -7.23 -16.12 36.15
N LEU A 91 -7.43 -15.74 34.89
CA LEU A 91 -8.60 -16.15 34.08
C LEU A 91 -8.34 -17.45 33.30
N GLN A 92 -7.11 -17.96 33.27
CA GLN A 92 -6.74 -19.17 32.52
C GLN A 92 -7.53 -20.43 32.92
N PRO A 93 -7.82 -20.71 34.22
CA PRO A 93 -8.66 -21.85 34.59
C PRO A 93 -10.08 -21.74 34.01
N MET A 94 -10.61 -20.51 33.90
CA MET A 94 -11.97 -20.24 33.44
C MET A 94 -12.15 -20.54 31.94
N ILE A 95 -11.07 -20.48 31.15
CA ILE A 95 -11.08 -20.89 29.73
C ILE A 95 -11.55 -22.35 29.58
N LYS A 96 -11.22 -23.21 30.56
CA LYS A 96 -11.62 -24.63 30.53
C LYS A 96 -13.01 -24.85 31.14
N SER A 97 -13.33 -24.17 32.25
CA SER A 97 -14.57 -24.42 32.99
C SER A 97 -15.77 -23.62 32.48
N ASN A 98 -15.57 -22.39 32.02
CA ASN A 98 -16.62 -21.52 31.50
C ASN A 98 -16.05 -20.52 30.48
N PRO A 99 -15.78 -20.96 29.24
CA PRO A 99 -15.08 -20.15 28.23
C PRO A 99 -15.87 -18.90 27.81
N ARG A 100 -17.22 -18.93 27.85
CA ARG A 100 -18.05 -17.75 27.53
C ARG A 100 -17.86 -16.64 28.57
N GLU A 101 -17.94 -16.99 29.86
CA GLU A 101 -17.67 -16.03 30.94
C GLU A 101 -16.22 -15.56 30.90
N ALA A 102 -15.28 -16.43 30.53
CA ALA A 102 -13.88 -16.06 30.34
C ALA A 102 -13.68 -14.96 29.30
N ILE A 103 -14.39 -15.01 28.16
CA ILE A 103 -14.36 -13.93 27.16
C ILE A 103 -14.82 -12.61 27.77
N VAL A 104 -15.96 -12.61 28.47
CA VAL A 104 -16.53 -11.40 29.10
C VAL A 104 -15.56 -10.81 30.13
N GLN A 105 -14.97 -11.63 30.99
CA GLN A 105 -14.02 -11.15 32.00
C GLN A 105 -12.69 -10.69 31.39
N LEU A 106 -12.19 -11.36 30.34
CA LEU A 106 -11.00 -10.91 29.62
C LEU A 106 -11.22 -9.53 28.98
N GLU A 107 -12.36 -9.34 28.32
CA GLU A 107 -12.73 -8.06 27.71
C GLU A 107 -12.88 -6.95 28.75
N LYS A 108 -13.41 -7.28 29.92
CA LYS A 108 -13.69 -6.32 31.00
C LYS A 108 -12.46 -5.94 31.82
N GLU A 109 -11.70 -6.93 32.27
CA GLU A 109 -10.69 -6.74 33.31
C GLU A 109 -9.28 -6.56 32.74
N VAL A 110 -9.01 -7.16 31.57
CA VAL A 110 -7.67 -7.16 30.95
C VAL A 110 -7.65 -6.28 29.72
N LEU A 111 -8.48 -6.56 28.72
CA LEU A 111 -8.33 -5.96 27.39
C LEU A 111 -8.93 -4.55 27.28
N ALA A 112 -9.80 -4.17 28.22
CA ALA A 112 -10.25 -2.78 28.37
C ALA A 112 -9.14 -1.84 28.91
N THR A 113 -8.19 -2.36 29.68
CA THR A 113 -7.09 -1.58 30.28
C THR A 113 -5.77 -1.77 29.53
N GLU A 114 -5.51 -2.98 29.04
CA GLU A 114 -4.35 -3.35 28.26
C GLU A 114 -4.76 -4.02 26.93
N PRO A 115 -5.19 -3.22 25.94
CA PRO A 115 -5.68 -3.71 24.65
C PRO A 115 -4.71 -4.63 23.90
N PHE A 116 -3.41 -4.41 24.06
CA PHE A 116 -2.37 -5.18 23.37
C PHE A 116 -1.69 -6.21 24.28
N ASN A 117 -2.26 -6.51 25.46
CA ASN A 117 -1.69 -7.51 26.38
C ASN A 117 -1.55 -8.86 25.66
N PRO A 118 -0.32 -9.42 25.52
CA PRO A 118 -0.12 -10.65 24.76
C PRO A 118 -0.88 -11.84 25.34
N GLN A 119 -0.78 -12.03 26.66
CA GLN A 119 -1.44 -13.13 27.36
C GLN A 119 -2.97 -12.99 27.30
N GLY A 120 -3.50 -11.78 27.45
CA GLY A 120 -4.94 -11.51 27.37
C GLY A 120 -5.53 -11.85 26.00
N ASN A 121 -4.84 -11.46 24.92
CA ASN A 121 -5.29 -11.77 23.57
C ASN A 121 -5.12 -13.26 23.23
N GLN A 122 -4.07 -13.92 23.73
CA GLN A 122 -3.90 -15.36 23.60
C GLN A 122 -5.02 -16.15 24.30
N LEU A 123 -5.39 -15.77 25.53
CA LEU A 123 -6.50 -16.41 26.23
C LEU A 123 -7.84 -16.13 25.56
N LEU A 124 -8.04 -14.93 24.99
CA LEU A 124 -9.24 -14.61 24.22
C LEU A 124 -9.35 -15.51 22.98
N PHE A 125 -8.24 -15.71 22.26
CA PHE A 125 -8.15 -16.65 21.14
C PHE A 125 -8.56 -18.07 21.58
N GLU A 126 -7.94 -18.59 22.64
CA GLU A 126 -8.23 -19.94 23.15
C GLU A 126 -9.69 -20.12 23.59
N ALA A 127 -10.27 -19.12 24.27
CA ALA A 127 -11.67 -19.14 24.66
C ALA A 127 -12.59 -19.10 23.45
N ALA A 128 -12.30 -18.25 22.47
CA ALA A 128 -13.09 -18.09 21.25
C ALA A 128 -13.11 -19.38 20.41
N ILE A 129 -11.98 -20.09 20.29
CA ILE A 129 -11.94 -21.41 19.65
C ILE A 129 -12.86 -22.41 20.38
N ARG A 130 -12.81 -22.46 21.71
CA ARG A 130 -13.65 -23.37 22.53
C ARG A 130 -15.13 -23.07 22.46
N THR A 131 -15.49 -21.82 22.19
CA THR A 131 -16.89 -21.39 22.01
C THR A 131 -17.31 -21.41 20.54
N GLU A 132 -16.48 -21.95 19.64
CA GLU A 132 -16.73 -21.98 18.19
C GLU A 132 -17.01 -20.56 17.66
N MET A 133 -16.11 -19.62 17.95
CA MET A 133 -16.19 -18.23 17.48
C MET A 133 -14.94 -17.86 16.67
N PRO A 134 -14.73 -18.48 15.49
CA PRO A 134 -13.48 -18.36 14.73
C PRO A 134 -13.18 -16.92 14.34
N MET A 135 -14.19 -16.13 13.97
CA MET A 135 -13.97 -14.72 13.62
C MET A 135 -13.50 -13.87 14.82
N THR A 136 -13.89 -14.25 16.04
CA THR A 136 -13.37 -13.61 17.27
C THR A 136 -11.97 -14.12 17.62
N ALA A 137 -11.70 -15.40 17.37
CA ALA A 137 -10.38 -15.97 17.54
C ALA A 137 -9.36 -15.28 16.61
N GLY A 138 -9.69 -15.11 15.33
CA GLY A 138 -8.89 -14.36 14.36
C GLY A 138 -8.65 -12.92 14.81
N PHE A 139 -9.70 -12.21 15.22
CA PHE A 139 -9.58 -10.84 15.74
C PHE A 139 -8.65 -10.72 16.96
N ALA A 140 -8.64 -11.72 17.85
CA ALA A 140 -7.73 -11.74 18.99
C ALA A 140 -6.26 -11.88 18.55
N LEU A 141 -5.98 -12.74 17.56
CA LEU A 141 -4.64 -12.90 16.98
C LEU A 141 -4.20 -11.67 16.16
N GLU A 142 -5.10 -11.06 15.39
CA GLU A 142 -4.84 -9.79 14.70
C GLU A 142 -4.43 -8.70 15.70
N THR A 143 -5.15 -8.61 16.83
CA THR A 143 -4.83 -7.65 17.89
C THR A 143 -3.49 -7.96 18.57
N LEU A 144 -3.18 -9.25 18.76
CA LEU A 144 -1.90 -9.72 19.30
C LEU A 144 -0.73 -9.31 18.38
N VAL A 145 -0.83 -9.56 17.07
CA VAL A 145 0.18 -9.19 16.07
C VAL A 145 0.32 -7.67 15.99
N LYS A 146 -0.78 -6.92 15.95
CA LYS A 146 -0.76 -5.45 15.91
C LYS A 146 -0.03 -4.85 17.12
N GLY A 147 -0.20 -5.45 18.30
CA GLY A 147 0.51 -5.03 19.52
C GLY A 147 1.98 -5.44 19.58
N ASN A 148 2.38 -6.42 18.78
CA ASN A 148 3.72 -7.03 18.81
C ASN A 148 4.23 -7.27 17.37
N PRO A 149 4.38 -6.22 16.55
CA PRO A 149 4.61 -6.35 15.11
C PRO A 149 5.94 -7.02 14.75
N GLU A 150 6.92 -7.02 15.65
CA GLU A 150 8.22 -7.65 15.44
C GLU A 150 8.22 -9.16 15.76
N ASN A 151 7.16 -9.70 16.38
CA ASN A 151 7.13 -11.09 16.79
C ASN A 151 6.55 -11.99 15.70
N THR A 152 7.43 -12.52 14.86
CA THR A 152 7.07 -13.42 13.75
C THR A 152 6.38 -14.70 14.19
N LYS A 153 6.57 -15.17 15.44
CA LYS A 153 5.83 -16.34 15.97
C LYS A 153 4.33 -16.10 16.06
N TYR A 154 3.91 -14.90 16.44
CA TYR A 154 2.49 -14.54 16.47
C TYR A 154 1.91 -14.39 15.06
N MET A 155 2.72 -13.92 14.10
CA MET A 155 2.32 -13.86 12.69
C MET A 155 2.14 -15.27 12.12
N HIS A 156 3.04 -16.21 12.42
CA HIS A 156 2.88 -17.62 12.04
C HIS A 156 1.57 -18.20 12.59
N GLN A 157 1.28 -17.97 13.87
CA GLN A 157 0.03 -18.44 14.49
C GLN A 157 -1.22 -17.84 13.81
N LEU A 158 -1.20 -16.54 13.47
CA LEU A 158 -2.29 -15.89 12.74
C LEU A 158 -2.46 -16.44 11.32
N GLY A 159 -1.36 -16.61 10.58
CA GLY A 159 -1.37 -17.18 9.24
C GLY A 159 -1.89 -18.61 9.22
N ASP A 160 -1.46 -19.44 10.17
CA ASP A 160 -1.92 -20.82 10.32
C ASP A 160 -3.41 -20.87 10.67
N PHE A 161 -3.84 -20.02 11.60
CA PHE A 161 -5.26 -19.90 11.96
C PHE A 161 -6.12 -19.57 10.72
N TYR A 162 -5.72 -18.57 9.93
CA TYR A 162 -6.46 -18.21 8.71
C TYR A 162 -6.46 -19.35 7.69
N PHE A 163 -5.33 -20.03 7.51
CA PHE A 163 -5.23 -21.14 6.56
C PHE A 163 -6.16 -22.31 6.94
N GLU A 164 -6.15 -22.71 8.22
CA GLU A 164 -7.00 -23.78 8.77
C GLU A 164 -8.49 -23.47 8.64
N HIS A 165 -8.87 -22.19 8.71
CA HIS A 165 -10.26 -21.75 8.59
C HIS A 165 -10.64 -21.29 7.16
N HIS A 166 -9.84 -21.67 6.16
CA HIS A 166 -10.08 -21.40 4.74
C HIS A 166 -10.04 -19.91 4.33
N PHE A 167 -9.51 -19.03 5.18
CA PHE A 167 -9.24 -17.62 4.86
C PHE A 167 -7.90 -17.49 4.11
N TYR A 168 -7.80 -18.17 2.98
CA TYR A 168 -6.53 -18.35 2.25
C TYR A 168 -5.88 -17.04 1.79
N ASP A 169 -6.69 -16.04 1.40
CA ASP A 169 -6.17 -14.71 1.04
C ASP A 169 -5.49 -14.01 2.22
N GLN A 170 -6.12 -14.05 3.40
CA GLN A 170 -5.58 -13.43 4.61
C GLN A 170 -4.34 -14.18 5.10
N ALA A 171 -4.34 -15.52 5.01
CA ALA A 171 -3.18 -16.34 5.32
C ALA A 171 -1.96 -15.98 4.45
N ALA A 172 -2.15 -15.87 3.13
CA ALA A 172 -1.09 -15.48 2.20
C ALA A 172 -0.50 -14.10 2.54
N GLN A 173 -1.36 -13.11 2.84
CA GLN A 173 -0.92 -11.77 3.23
C GLN A 173 -0.08 -11.79 4.51
N VAL A 174 -0.49 -12.53 5.54
CA VAL A 174 0.25 -12.62 6.80
C VAL A 174 1.60 -13.30 6.61
N PHE A 175 1.67 -14.42 5.87
CA PHE A 175 2.96 -15.05 5.58
C PHE A 175 3.86 -14.16 4.69
N GLY A 176 3.28 -13.39 3.77
CA GLY A 176 4.01 -12.38 3.01
C GLY A 176 4.62 -11.29 3.88
N GLN A 177 3.92 -10.83 4.93
CA GLN A 177 4.47 -9.89 5.92
C GLN A 177 5.65 -10.48 6.70
N ILE A 178 5.62 -11.78 7.01
CA ILE A 178 6.77 -12.48 7.63
C ILE A 178 7.96 -12.43 6.68
N LEU A 179 7.77 -12.75 5.40
CA LEU A 179 8.86 -12.76 4.41
C LEU A 179 9.45 -11.39 4.10
N GLN A 180 8.69 -10.31 4.27
CA GLN A 180 9.25 -8.96 4.19
C GLN A 180 10.26 -8.67 5.32
N ARG A 181 10.10 -9.32 6.47
CA ARG A 181 10.95 -9.14 7.67
C ARG A 181 12.06 -10.19 7.74
N GLU A 182 11.72 -11.43 7.48
CA GLU A 182 12.58 -12.60 7.51
C GLU A 182 12.52 -13.33 6.14
N PRO A 183 13.18 -12.81 5.09
CA PRO A 183 13.12 -13.41 3.75
C PRO A 183 13.65 -14.85 3.68
N THR A 184 14.43 -15.28 4.68
CA THR A 184 15.01 -16.62 4.80
C THR A 184 14.08 -17.61 5.50
N ASP A 185 12.90 -17.21 5.96
CA ASP A 185 11.92 -18.11 6.56
C ASP A 185 11.27 -19.00 5.49
N LEU A 186 11.88 -20.17 5.29
CA LEU A 186 11.43 -21.17 4.31
C LEU A 186 10.01 -21.69 4.61
N LEU A 187 9.62 -21.74 5.88
CA LEU A 187 8.31 -22.22 6.30
C LEU A 187 7.23 -21.18 5.95
N ALA A 188 7.48 -19.90 6.21
CA ALA A 188 6.60 -18.82 5.75
C ALA A 188 6.50 -18.78 4.22
N SER A 189 7.61 -18.96 3.51
CA SER A 189 7.65 -19.00 2.03
C SER A 189 6.78 -20.12 1.45
N GLN A 190 6.86 -21.31 2.05
CA GLN A 190 6.04 -22.44 1.64
C GLN A 190 4.56 -22.20 1.94
N LYS A 191 4.24 -21.69 3.14
CA LYS A 191 2.86 -21.44 3.58
C LYS A 191 2.19 -20.32 2.79
N GLU A 192 2.92 -19.26 2.43
CA GLU A 192 2.44 -18.18 1.55
C GLU A 192 1.99 -18.74 0.20
N LYS A 193 2.87 -19.48 -0.48
CA LYS A 193 2.58 -20.09 -1.79
C LYS A 193 1.40 -21.06 -1.74
N ASN A 194 1.35 -21.89 -0.69
CA ASN A 194 0.24 -22.83 -0.49
C ASN A 194 -1.09 -22.09 -0.27
N SER A 195 -1.06 -20.99 0.49
CA SER A 195 -2.23 -20.14 0.74
C SER A 195 -2.71 -19.46 -0.55
N ALA A 196 -1.79 -18.86 -1.32
CA ALA A 196 -2.10 -18.23 -2.60
C ALA A 196 -2.70 -19.23 -3.61
N ALA A 197 -2.12 -20.44 -3.71
CA ALA A 197 -2.64 -21.49 -4.57
C ALA A 197 -4.07 -21.93 -4.17
N ARG A 198 -4.31 -22.13 -2.87
CA ARG A 198 -5.65 -22.48 -2.34
C ARG A 198 -6.68 -21.38 -2.57
N SER A 199 -6.30 -20.11 -2.42
CA SER A 199 -7.15 -18.97 -2.75
C SER A 199 -7.56 -18.97 -4.23
N SER A 200 -6.59 -19.15 -5.14
CA SER A 200 -6.86 -19.19 -6.58
C SER A 200 -7.80 -20.35 -6.96
N MET A 201 -7.60 -21.53 -6.39
CA MET A 201 -8.46 -22.70 -6.64
C MET A 201 -9.88 -22.49 -6.09
N ALA A 202 -10.02 -21.86 -4.91
CA ALA A 202 -11.33 -21.51 -4.37
C ALA A 202 -12.06 -20.53 -5.31
N LYS A 203 -11.38 -19.47 -5.76
CA LYS A 203 -11.96 -18.47 -6.68
C LYS A 203 -12.44 -19.08 -8.01
N GLN A 204 -11.74 -20.07 -8.53
CA GLN A 204 -12.16 -20.78 -9.76
C GLN A 204 -13.36 -21.72 -9.54
N ASN A 205 -13.54 -22.27 -8.33
CA ASN A 205 -14.59 -23.25 -8.04
C ASN A 205 -15.94 -22.62 -7.63
N TYR A 206 -15.96 -21.34 -7.25
CA TYR A 206 -17.17 -20.61 -6.80
C TYR A 206 -17.83 -19.74 -7.89
N GLY A 207 -17.57 -20.03 -9.17
CA GLY A 207 -18.13 -19.32 -10.33
C GLY A 207 -19.51 -19.79 -10.81
N GLY A 208 -20.43 -20.19 -9.92
CA GLY A 208 -21.74 -20.75 -10.32
C GLY A 208 -22.92 -20.29 -9.45
N ASP A 209 -23.82 -19.49 -10.04
CA ASP A 209 -25.23 -19.13 -9.76
C ASP A 209 -25.80 -18.95 -8.33
N ASP A 210 -25.21 -19.50 -7.28
CA ASP A 210 -25.82 -19.52 -5.94
C ASP A 210 -25.54 -18.24 -5.11
N PHE A 211 -24.51 -17.47 -5.49
CA PHE A 211 -24.21 -16.16 -4.89
C PHE A 211 -25.26 -15.10 -5.21
N ARG A 212 -25.97 -15.24 -6.34
CA ARG A 212 -26.98 -14.26 -6.83
C ARG A 212 -28.26 -14.23 -5.98
N LYS A 213 -28.55 -15.30 -5.22
CA LYS A 213 -29.79 -15.40 -4.44
C LYS A 213 -29.66 -14.89 -3.01
N ASN A 214 -28.51 -15.05 -2.37
CA ASN A 214 -28.33 -14.66 -0.96
C ASN A 214 -27.88 -13.21 -0.76
N LEU A 215 -27.51 -12.50 -1.83
CA LEU A 215 -27.19 -11.07 -1.80
C LEU A 215 -28.40 -10.15 -1.96
N ARG A 216 -29.63 -10.69 -1.86
CA ARG A 216 -30.85 -9.93 -2.12
C ARG A 216 -31.54 -9.38 -0.86
N ASN A 217 -30.95 -9.51 0.34
CA ASN A 217 -31.62 -9.12 1.59
C ASN A 217 -30.70 -8.51 2.69
N ALA A 218 -29.69 -7.72 2.32
CA ALA A 218 -29.01 -6.86 3.29
C ALA A 218 -28.79 -5.47 2.67
N GLY A 219 -29.32 -4.45 3.35
CA GLY A 219 -29.57 -3.10 2.81
C GLY A 219 -28.34 -2.33 2.32
N GLU A 220 -28.62 -1.19 1.70
CA GLU A 220 -27.74 -0.29 0.94
C GLU A 220 -26.34 -0.02 1.54
N ALA A 221 -26.14 -0.18 2.85
CA ALA A 221 -24.83 -0.07 3.50
C ALA A 221 -23.88 -1.23 3.15
N ALA A 222 -24.38 -2.47 3.05
CA ALA A 222 -23.59 -3.63 2.63
C ALA A 222 -23.24 -3.56 1.15
N LYS A 223 -24.12 -2.95 0.34
CA LYS A 223 -23.88 -2.67 -1.09
C LYS A 223 -22.70 -1.70 -1.23
N LEU A 224 -22.69 -0.60 -0.49
CA LEU A 224 -21.62 0.40 -0.51
C LEU A 224 -20.25 -0.15 -0.06
N GLU A 225 -20.25 -1.07 0.90
CA GLU A 225 -19.04 -1.65 1.51
C GLU A 225 -18.49 -2.85 0.71
N GLN A 226 -19.35 -3.60 0.02
CA GLN A 226 -18.97 -4.64 -0.94
C GLN A 226 -18.45 -4.03 -2.25
N GLU A 227 -19.10 -2.95 -2.73
CA GLU A 227 -18.66 -2.13 -3.87
C GLU A 227 -17.25 -1.53 -3.64
N ASN A 228 -16.83 -1.26 -2.40
CA ASN A 228 -15.46 -0.81 -2.09
C ASN A 228 -14.42 -1.96 -2.02
N ARG A 229 -14.83 -3.23 -1.95
CA ARG A 229 -13.94 -4.37 -1.65
C ARG A 229 -13.70 -5.33 -2.81
N THR A 230 -14.65 -5.45 -3.72
CA THR A 230 -14.47 -6.12 -5.00
C THR A 230 -14.46 -5.03 -6.05
N GLY A 231 -13.35 -4.83 -6.77
CA GLY A 231 -13.27 -3.80 -7.81
C GLY A 231 -14.55 -3.79 -8.65
N MET A 232 -15.29 -2.68 -8.57
CA MET A 232 -16.59 -2.54 -9.22
C MET A 232 -16.44 -2.78 -10.72
N THR A 233 -17.46 -3.37 -11.35
CA THR A 233 -17.52 -3.29 -12.82
C THR A 233 -17.68 -1.82 -13.24
N VAL A 234 -17.26 -1.50 -14.47
CA VAL A 234 -17.37 -0.12 -15.01
C VAL A 234 -18.81 0.40 -14.88
N GLU A 235 -19.79 -0.44 -15.22
CA GLU A 235 -21.23 -0.13 -15.14
C GLU A 235 -21.68 0.19 -13.70
N GLN A 236 -21.23 -0.59 -12.71
CA GLN A 236 -21.57 -0.36 -11.30
C GLN A 236 -20.94 0.93 -10.77
N ARG A 237 -19.72 1.25 -11.23
CA ARG A 237 -19.04 2.49 -10.86
C ARG A 237 -19.79 3.70 -11.43
N GLU A 238 -20.25 3.63 -12.68
CA GLU A 238 -21.05 4.67 -13.31
C GLU A 238 -22.39 4.90 -12.59
N GLU A 239 -23.12 3.83 -12.24
CA GLU A 239 -24.36 3.94 -11.45
C GLU A 239 -24.13 4.64 -10.11
N ARG A 240 -23.02 4.32 -9.44
CA ARG A 240 -22.67 4.92 -8.16
C ARG A 240 -22.24 6.39 -8.29
N ILE A 241 -21.52 6.74 -9.38
CA ILE A 241 -21.24 8.15 -9.72
C ILE A 241 -22.57 8.91 -9.88
N GLN A 242 -23.53 8.39 -10.64
CA GLN A 242 -24.83 9.04 -10.84
C GLN A 242 -25.61 9.24 -9.53
N ALA A 243 -25.62 8.22 -8.67
CA ALA A 243 -26.29 8.31 -7.37
C ALA A 243 -25.64 9.38 -6.46
N LEU A 244 -24.31 9.46 -6.45
CA LEU A 244 -23.59 10.49 -5.70
C LEU A 244 -23.75 11.89 -6.33
N GLN A 245 -23.83 11.99 -7.65
CA GLN A 245 -24.12 13.26 -8.35
C GLN A 245 -25.51 13.79 -7.99
N ALA A 246 -26.53 12.92 -7.87
CA ALA A 246 -27.85 13.33 -7.41
C ALA A 246 -27.81 13.92 -5.99
N LYS A 247 -27.08 13.28 -5.07
CA LYS A 247 -26.86 13.80 -3.71
C LYS A 247 -26.09 15.12 -3.71
N TYR A 248 -25.07 15.23 -4.57
CA TYR A 248 -24.31 16.46 -4.73
C TYR A 248 -25.18 17.61 -5.27
N ALA A 249 -26.13 17.32 -6.16
CA ALA A 249 -27.08 18.31 -6.67
C ALA A 249 -28.03 18.83 -5.57
N GLU A 250 -28.39 17.99 -4.59
CA GLU A 250 -29.17 18.40 -3.42
C GLU A 250 -28.35 19.23 -2.43
N ASN A 251 -27.08 18.88 -2.20
CA ASN A 251 -26.18 19.62 -1.33
C ASN A 251 -24.72 19.57 -1.82
N GLN A 252 -24.29 20.66 -2.46
CA GLN A 252 -22.94 20.78 -3.03
C GLN A 252 -21.84 20.90 -1.96
N ASN A 253 -22.19 21.21 -0.71
CA ASN A 253 -21.25 21.39 0.40
C ASN A 253 -21.19 20.17 1.32
N ASP A 254 -21.85 19.07 0.98
CA ASP A 254 -21.70 17.82 1.72
C ASP A 254 -20.31 17.22 1.47
N PHE A 255 -19.38 17.49 2.40
CA PHE A 255 -18.01 17.04 2.33
C PHE A 255 -17.87 15.53 2.11
N ALA A 256 -18.75 14.72 2.70
CA ALA A 256 -18.70 13.27 2.54
C ALA A 256 -19.01 12.85 1.09
N THR A 257 -20.04 13.43 0.49
CA THR A 257 -20.42 13.19 -0.92
C THR A 257 -19.35 13.71 -1.88
N VAL A 258 -18.83 14.91 -1.66
CA VAL A 258 -17.76 15.50 -2.50
C VAL A 258 -16.49 14.63 -2.48
N LYS A 259 -16.06 14.18 -1.29
CA LYS A 259 -14.89 13.30 -1.16
C LYS A 259 -15.13 11.91 -1.78
N ALA A 260 -16.35 11.39 -1.66
CA ALA A 260 -16.71 10.11 -2.28
C ALA A 260 -16.71 10.19 -3.81
N LEU A 261 -17.23 11.29 -4.40
CA LEU A 261 -17.15 11.54 -5.84
C LEU A 261 -15.71 11.63 -6.31
N ALA A 262 -14.86 12.39 -5.61
CA ALA A 262 -13.44 12.54 -5.95
C ALA A 262 -12.71 11.18 -6.04
N ALA A 263 -12.91 10.33 -5.03
CA ALA A 263 -12.31 8.99 -5.00
C ALA A 263 -12.84 8.06 -6.10
N LEU A 264 -14.13 8.15 -6.43
CA LEU A 264 -14.73 7.33 -7.47
C LEU A 264 -14.26 7.74 -8.88
N TYR A 265 -14.10 9.04 -9.12
CA TYR A 265 -13.52 9.55 -10.37
C TYR A 265 -12.04 9.18 -10.50
N GLU A 266 -11.29 9.21 -9.41
CA GLU A 266 -9.90 8.73 -9.40
C GLU A 266 -9.82 7.24 -9.76
N GLU A 267 -10.70 6.40 -9.19
CA GLU A 267 -10.76 4.97 -9.52
C GLU A 267 -11.22 4.70 -10.96
N SER A 268 -12.04 5.60 -11.53
CA SER A 268 -12.44 5.57 -12.94
C SER A 268 -11.35 6.06 -13.90
N GLU A 269 -10.20 6.51 -13.39
CA GLU A 269 -9.17 7.24 -14.15
C GLU A 269 -9.67 8.52 -14.83
N ASP A 270 -10.81 9.07 -14.39
CA ASP A 270 -11.28 10.41 -14.78
C ASP A 270 -10.63 11.43 -13.86
N TYR A 271 -9.32 11.64 -14.07
CA TYR A 271 -8.53 12.48 -13.18
C TYR A 271 -8.91 13.96 -13.25
N ASP A 272 -9.52 14.43 -14.35
CA ASP A 272 -10.02 15.80 -14.47
C ASP A 272 -11.12 16.08 -13.45
N GLN A 273 -12.12 15.19 -13.37
CA GLN A 273 -13.17 15.28 -12.37
C GLN A 273 -12.62 15.03 -10.96
N ALA A 274 -11.75 14.03 -10.80
CA ALA A 274 -11.15 13.70 -9.50
C ALA A 274 -10.43 14.91 -8.88
N VAL A 275 -9.56 15.59 -9.63
CA VAL A 275 -8.85 16.79 -9.17
C VAL A 275 -9.83 17.89 -8.78
N SER A 276 -10.88 18.11 -9.60
CA SER A 276 -11.89 19.15 -9.34
C SER A 276 -12.64 18.90 -8.03
N PHE A 277 -13.10 17.68 -7.79
CA PHE A 277 -13.81 17.31 -6.56
C PHE A 277 -12.88 17.25 -5.34
N TYR A 278 -11.63 16.81 -5.48
CA TYR A 278 -10.65 16.88 -4.39
C TYR A 278 -10.31 18.33 -4.02
N ALA A 279 -10.16 19.23 -5.00
CA ALA A 279 -9.96 20.65 -4.76
C ALA A 279 -11.16 21.28 -4.02
N TRP A 280 -12.38 20.91 -4.42
CA TRP A 280 -13.58 21.35 -3.73
C TRP A 280 -13.67 20.81 -2.29
N ALA A 281 -13.37 19.53 -2.07
CA ALA A 281 -13.29 18.94 -0.74
C ALA A 281 -12.24 19.67 0.14
N HIS A 282 -11.10 20.06 -0.44
CA HIS A 282 -10.05 20.78 0.28
C HIS A 282 -10.53 22.17 0.74
N GLN A 283 -11.32 22.87 -0.09
CA GLN A 283 -11.93 24.15 0.29
C GLN A 283 -12.96 23.99 1.41
N LEU A 284 -13.80 22.95 1.36
CA LEU A 284 -14.80 22.66 2.39
C LEU A 284 -14.19 22.24 3.74
N SER A 285 -12.97 21.69 3.74
CA SER A 285 -12.30 21.15 4.94
C SER A 285 -11.35 22.14 5.64
N ASN A 286 -11.41 23.42 5.29
CA ASN A 286 -10.55 24.47 5.85
C ASN A 286 -9.04 24.19 5.63
N SER A 287 -8.68 23.81 4.41
CA SER A 287 -7.29 23.56 3.97
C SER A 287 -6.61 22.35 4.63
N ASP A 288 -7.27 21.18 4.59
CA ASP A 288 -6.69 19.92 5.05
C ASP A 288 -5.46 19.51 4.20
N ALA A 289 -4.29 19.47 4.83
CA ALA A 289 -3.01 19.09 4.20
C ALA A 289 -3.01 17.66 3.61
N THR A 290 -3.87 16.76 4.09
CA THR A 290 -4.00 15.42 3.53
C THR A 290 -4.66 15.44 2.15
N LEU A 291 -5.66 16.31 1.97
CA LEU A 291 -6.32 16.53 0.69
C LEU A 291 -5.44 17.31 -0.29
N GLU A 292 -4.67 18.29 0.21
CA GLU A 292 -3.66 18.98 -0.61
C GLU A 292 -2.67 17.99 -1.24
N ARG A 293 -2.10 17.09 -0.43
CA ARG A 293 -1.23 16.02 -0.94
C ARG A 293 -1.94 15.11 -1.94
N LYS A 294 -3.21 14.80 -1.71
CA LYS A 294 -4.00 13.95 -2.61
C LYS A 294 -4.24 14.63 -3.96
N ILE A 295 -4.50 15.93 -3.96
CA ILE A 295 -4.62 16.72 -5.19
C ILE A 295 -3.33 16.64 -6.01
N LEU A 296 -2.17 16.82 -5.38
CA LEU A 296 -0.88 16.72 -6.07
C LEU A 296 -0.64 15.31 -6.67
N GLU A 297 -0.97 14.26 -5.93
CA GLU A 297 -0.88 12.86 -6.40
C GLU A 297 -1.75 12.63 -7.64
N VAL A 298 -3.02 13.04 -7.59
CA VAL A 298 -3.95 12.83 -8.71
C VAL A 298 -3.60 13.73 -9.91
N GLN A 299 -3.08 14.94 -9.69
CA GLN A 299 -2.57 15.80 -10.76
C GLN A 299 -1.35 15.18 -11.48
N GLU A 300 -0.52 14.39 -10.79
CA GLU A 300 0.56 13.65 -11.45
C GLU A 300 0.02 12.55 -12.38
N LEU A 301 -1.03 11.84 -11.94
CA LEU A 301 -1.73 10.83 -12.75
C LEU A 301 -2.42 11.48 -13.97
N GLN A 302 -3.14 12.58 -13.76
CA GLN A 302 -3.78 13.38 -14.81
C GLN A 302 -2.77 13.80 -15.89
N ARG A 303 -1.62 14.35 -15.47
CA ARG A 303 -0.55 14.74 -16.39
C ARG A 303 0.05 13.55 -17.14
N ALA A 304 0.20 12.40 -16.47
CA ALA A 304 0.70 11.18 -17.09
C ALA A 304 -0.29 10.62 -18.14
N GLN A 305 -1.60 10.66 -17.86
CA GLN A 305 -2.64 10.28 -18.82
C GLN A 305 -2.61 11.18 -20.04
N LYS A 306 -2.58 12.51 -19.84
CA LYS A 306 -2.53 13.47 -20.95
C LYS A 306 -1.30 13.28 -21.85
N LEU A 307 -0.15 12.92 -21.29
CA LEU A 307 1.04 12.54 -22.08
C LEU A 307 0.79 11.30 -22.94
N LYS A 308 0.15 10.25 -22.39
CA LYS A 308 -0.21 9.05 -23.15
C LYS A 308 -1.20 9.35 -24.27
N GLU A 309 -2.16 10.23 -24.04
CA GLU A 309 -3.13 10.65 -25.06
C GLU A 309 -2.44 11.38 -26.22
N PHE A 310 -1.52 12.31 -25.92
CA PHE A 310 -0.68 12.93 -26.94
C PHE A 310 0.12 11.89 -27.73
N GLU A 311 0.80 10.97 -27.04
CA GLU A 311 1.63 9.94 -27.67
C GLU A 311 0.82 9.00 -28.56
N ALA A 312 -0.37 8.58 -28.09
CA ALA A 312 -1.28 7.74 -28.87
C ALA A 312 -1.75 8.47 -30.14
N TRP A 313 -2.17 9.72 -30.01
CA TRP A 313 -2.62 10.52 -31.15
C TRP A 313 -1.48 10.75 -32.17
N LEU A 314 -0.29 11.12 -31.71
CA LEU A 314 0.88 11.33 -32.58
C LEU A 314 1.34 10.03 -33.26
N ALA A 315 1.14 8.86 -32.65
CA ALA A 315 1.47 7.58 -33.26
C ALA A 315 0.54 7.23 -34.42
N THR A 316 -0.76 7.59 -34.35
CA THR A 316 -1.78 7.19 -35.33
C THR A 316 -2.09 8.25 -36.39
N ASN A 317 -1.71 9.51 -36.17
CA ASN A 317 -2.14 10.65 -36.99
C ASN A 317 -1.00 11.28 -37.82
N GLN A 318 0.01 10.49 -38.21
CA GLN A 318 1.10 10.97 -39.05
C GLN A 318 0.56 11.57 -40.36
N GLY A 319 0.94 12.83 -40.66
CA GLY A 319 0.48 13.55 -41.86
C GLY A 319 -0.90 14.23 -41.73
N HIS A 320 -1.54 14.19 -40.57
CA HIS A 320 -2.73 15.00 -40.27
C HIS A 320 -2.40 16.50 -40.27
N GLU A 321 -3.35 17.37 -40.65
CA GLU A 321 -3.13 18.83 -40.72
C GLU A 321 -2.70 19.43 -39.38
N ASP A 322 -3.30 18.97 -38.29
CA ASP A 322 -2.96 19.40 -36.93
C ASP A 322 -1.71 18.73 -36.33
N TYR A 323 -1.01 17.86 -37.07
CA TYR A 323 0.07 17.03 -36.49
C TYR A 323 1.17 17.88 -35.84
N GLU A 324 1.64 18.90 -36.55
CA GLU A 324 2.71 19.77 -36.06
C GLU A 324 2.26 20.58 -34.84
N ALA A 325 1.00 21.03 -34.81
CA ALA A 325 0.44 21.76 -33.69
C ALA A 325 0.34 20.88 -32.43
N VAL A 326 -0.21 19.66 -32.56
CA VAL A 326 -0.30 18.72 -31.44
C VAL A 326 1.08 18.26 -30.97
N GLN A 327 2.03 18.10 -31.90
CA GLN A 327 3.42 17.80 -31.54
C GLN A 327 4.07 18.94 -30.74
N ALA A 328 3.83 20.19 -31.14
CA ALA A 328 4.31 21.36 -30.40
C ALA A 328 3.69 21.42 -28.99
N ASP A 329 2.39 21.17 -28.87
CA ASP A 329 1.68 21.14 -27.59
C ASP A 329 2.19 20.01 -26.67
N TYR A 330 2.43 18.81 -27.22
CA TYR A 330 3.03 17.70 -26.48
C TYR A 330 4.41 18.08 -25.92
N LEU A 331 5.28 18.67 -26.75
CA LEU A 331 6.62 19.09 -26.34
C LEU A 331 6.57 20.22 -25.30
N ALA A 332 5.68 21.20 -25.48
CA ALA A 332 5.47 22.27 -24.52
C ALA A 332 4.97 21.73 -23.17
N PHE A 333 4.01 20.81 -23.20
CA PHE A 333 3.47 20.17 -21.99
C PHE A 333 4.53 19.35 -21.26
N LYS A 334 5.34 18.57 -21.99
CA LYS A 334 6.45 17.80 -21.42
C LYS A 334 7.49 18.72 -20.78
N ARG A 335 7.82 19.84 -21.43
CA ARG A 335 8.73 20.86 -20.89
C ARG A 335 8.18 21.47 -19.60
N GLN A 336 6.93 21.93 -19.61
CA GLN A 336 6.28 22.51 -18.43
C GLN A 336 6.27 21.55 -17.24
N ARG A 337 5.94 20.27 -17.46
CA ARG A 337 5.97 19.24 -16.41
C ARG A 337 7.37 19.08 -15.83
N SER A 338 8.39 19.02 -16.69
CA SER A 338 9.79 18.89 -16.29
C SER A 338 10.25 20.10 -15.47
N GLU A 339 9.93 21.32 -15.93
CA GLU A 339 10.24 22.57 -15.23
C GLU A 339 9.62 22.62 -13.82
N SER A 340 8.34 22.27 -13.69
CA SER A 340 7.67 22.20 -12.39
C SER A 340 8.33 21.20 -11.43
N GLN A 341 8.68 20.01 -11.93
CA GLN A 341 9.35 18.98 -11.13
C GLN A 341 10.76 19.41 -10.70
N ILE A 342 11.51 20.05 -11.60
CA ILE A 342 12.82 20.63 -11.32
C ILE A 342 12.70 21.69 -10.23
N GLN A 343 11.71 22.57 -10.33
CA GLN A 343 11.49 23.63 -9.33
C GLN A 343 11.13 23.04 -7.96
N GLU A 344 10.28 22.02 -7.90
CA GLU A 344 9.94 21.36 -6.65
C GLU A 344 11.17 20.75 -5.96
N PHE A 345 12.01 20.05 -6.73
CA PHE A 345 13.25 19.51 -6.19
C PHE A 345 14.25 20.60 -5.80
N ALA A 346 14.32 21.71 -6.55
CA ALA A 346 15.14 22.86 -6.20
C ALA A 346 14.73 23.43 -4.83
N ASP A 347 13.43 23.67 -4.63
CA ASP A 347 12.88 24.15 -3.35
C ASP A 347 13.17 23.17 -2.20
N GLN A 348 13.04 21.86 -2.44
CA GLN A 348 13.35 20.83 -1.43
C GLN A 348 14.84 20.82 -1.06
N VAL A 349 15.72 20.97 -2.04
CA VAL A 349 17.18 21.07 -1.82
C VAL A 349 17.54 22.35 -1.06
N GLU A 350 16.85 23.47 -1.34
CA GLU A 350 17.06 24.73 -0.62
C GLU A 350 16.65 24.60 0.85
N ARG A 351 15.51 23.95 1.13
CA ARG A 351 15.03 23.69 2.50
C ARG A 351 15.92 22.72 3.26
N ASN A 352 16.43 21.68 2.59
CA ASN A 352 17.25 20.62 3.18
C ASN A 352 18.57 20.40 2.41
N PRO A 353 19.57 21.29 2.53
CA PRO A 353 20.77 21.26 1.68
C PRO A 353 21.68 20.03 1.90
N THR A 354 21.57 19.33 3.01
CA THR A 354 22.41 18.16 3.33
C THR A 354 21.78 16.83 2.87
N ASP A 355 20.56 16.84 2.34
CA ASP A 355 19.89 15.63 1.88
C ASP A 355 20.41 15.22 0.49
N ASN A 356 21.34 14.27 0.48
CA ASN A 356 21.93 13.72 -0.75
C ASN A 356 20.93 12.91 -1.59
N ALA A 357 19.85 12.39 -1.01
CA ALA A 357 18.83 11.65 -1.76
C ALA A 357 17.95 12.60 -2.57
N ILE A 358 17.56 13.73 -1.99
CA ILE A 358 16.84 14.78 -2.73
C ILE A 358 17.74 15.36 -3.83
N ARG A 359 19.02 15.63 -3.54
CA ARG A 359 19.97 16.10 -4.56
C ARG A 359 20.16 15.12 -5.72
N PHE A 360 20.14 13.82 -5.44
CA PHE A 360 20.20 12.81 -6.50
C PHE A 360 18.97 12.90 -7.42
N LYS A 361 17.76 12.96 -6.84
CA LYS A 361 16.50 13.13 -7.59
C LYS A 361 16.50 14.43 -8.40
N TYR A 362 16.99 15.52 -7.81
CA TYR A 362 17.12 16.80 -8.48
C TYR A 362 18.06 16.73 -9.69
N GLY A 363 19.25 16.14 -9.49
CA GLY A 363 20.21 15.93 -10.57
C GLY A 363 19.69 15.02 -11.68
N GLN A 364 18.88 14.01 -11.34
CA GLN A 364 18.22 13.15 -12.32
C GLN A 364 17.17 13.91 -13.13
N ALA A 365 16.31 14.70 -12.48
CA ALA A 365 15.31 15.52 -13.17
C ALA A 365 15.96 16.54 -14.12
N LEU A 366 17.06 17.18 -13.69
CA LEU A 366 17.85 18.08 -14.53
C LEU A 366 18.48 17.36 -15.73
N PHE A 367 18.97 16.13 -15.55
CA PHE A 367 19.51 15.32 -16.65
C PHE A 367 18.43 14.96 -17.67
N GLU A 368 17.24 14.54 -17.20
CA GLU A 368 16.10 14.20 -18.08
C GLU A 368 15.59 15.41 -18.87
N ALA A 369 15.80 16.62 -18.35
CA ALA A 369 15.50 17.89 -19.02
C ALA A 369 16.62 18.42 -19.94
N ASP A 370 17.70 17.63 -20.14
CA ASP A 370 18.91 18.03 -20.87
C ASP A 370 19.65 19.24 -20.27
N MET A 371 19.36 19.58 -19.00
CA MET A 371 20.05 20.61 -18.21
C MET A 371 21.33 20.04 -17.57
N LEU A 372 22.23 19.55 -18.43
CA LEU A 372 23.39 18.76 -18.01
C LEU A 372 24.39 19.57 -17.16
N ARG A 373 24.48 20.89 -17.34
CA ARG A 373 25.40 21.74 -16.58
C ARG A 373 24.96 21.86 -15.13
N GLU A 374 23.67 22.02 -14.92
CA GLU A 374 23.00 22.16 -13.64
C GLU A 374 22.93 20.83 -12.90
N ALA A 375 22.77 19.71 -13.62
CA ALA A 375 22.73 18.37 -13.05
C ALA A 375 24.03 17.97 -12.35
N ILE A 376 25.18 18.27 -12.96
CA ILE A 376 26.51 17.86 -12.49
C ILE A 376 26.77 18.22 -11.01
N PRO A 377 26.66 19.47 -10.55
CA PRO A 377 26.94 19.82 -9.15
C PRO A 377 26.00 19.11 -8.15
N GLN A 378 24.76 18.84 -8.55
CA GLN A 378 23.80 18.11 -7.70
C GLN A 378 24.21 16.64 -7.55
N LEU A 379 24.58 16.01 -8.67
CA LEU A 379 25.03 14.62 -8.68
C LEU A 379 26.40 14.43 -8.01
N GLN A 380 27.31 15.41 -8.10
CA GLN A 380 28.58 15.40 -7.37
C GLN A 380 28.37 15.41 -5.85
N ARG A 381 27.39 16.19 -5.36
CA ARG A 381 27.00 16.16 -3.95
C ARG A 381 26.36 14.82 -3.58
N ALA A 382 25.43 14.32 -4.40
CA ALA A 382 24.78 13.04 -4.18
C ALA A 382 25.79 11.87 -4.10
N GLN A 383 26.88 11.91 -4.87
CA GLN A 383 27.95 10.90 -4.86
C GLN A 383 28.62 10.73 -3.49
N GLN A 384 28.54 11.72 -2.60
CA GLN A 384 29.11 11.64 -1.25
C GLN A 384 28.36 10.66 -0.34
N SER A 385 27.12 10.28 -0.69
CA SER A 385 26.36 9.27 0.04
C SER A 385 26.76 7.86 -0.40
N PRO A 386 27.22 6.96 0.50
CA PRO A 386 27.63 5.61 0.14
C PRO A 386 26.57 4.82 -0.64
N ASN A 387 25.31 4.95 -0.25
CA ASN A 387 24.19 4.22 -0.86
C ASN A 387 23.81 4.73 -2.25
N LEU A 388 24.20 5.96 -2.60
CA LEU A 388 23.88 6.60 -3.87
C LEU A 388 25.09 6.73 -4.79
N ARG A 389 26.29 6.55 -4.24
CA ARG A 389 27.58 6.80 -4.89
C ARG A 389 27.62 6.27 -6.32
N ILE A 390 27.45 4.96 -6.50
CA ILE A 390 27.55 4.31 -7.81
C ILE A 390 26.50 4.83 -8.80
N LYS A 391 25.26 5.02 -8.33
CA LYS A 391 24.17 5.57 -9.17
C LYS A 391 24.45 7.01 -9.59
N ALA A 392 24.93 7.84 -8.68
CA ALA A 392 25.34 9.22 -8.96
C ALA A 392 26.52 9.27 -9.93
N MET A 393 27.48 8.34 -9.80
CA MET A 393 28.62 8.24 -10.73
C MET A 393 28.18 7.85 -12.14
N LEU A 394 27.27 6.89 -12.29
CA LEU A 394 26.67 6.53 -13.57
C LEU A 394 26.00 7.75 -14.23
N MET A 395 25.18 8.47 -13.46
CA MET A 395 24.51 9.69 -13.95
C MET A 395 25.50 10.79 -14.34
N LEU A 396 26.57 11.00 -13.56
CA LEU A 396 27.64 11.94 -13.91
C LEU A 396 28.35 11.55 -15.22
N GLY A 397 28.64 10.26 -15.40
CA GLY A 397 29.20 9.74 -16.65
C GLY A 397 28.31 10.06 -17.85
N LYS A 398 26.99 9.85 -17.72
CA LYS A 398 26.01 10.22 -18.75
C LYS A 398 25.94 11.73 -18.98
N CYS A 399 26.03 12.55 -17.93
CA CYS A 399 26.08 14.02 -18.07
C CYS A 399 27.33 14.47 -18.84
N TYR A 400 28.50 13.91 -18.53
CA TYR A 400 29.74 14.24 -19.23
C TYR A 400 29.70 13.79 -20.69
N ASP A 401 29.18 12.59 -20.97
CA ASP A 401 28.97 12.08 -22.33
C ASP A 401 28.05 12.99 -23.15
N GLY A 402 26.88 13.37 -22.60
CA GLY A 402 25.94 14.28 -23.26
C GLY A 402 26.55 15.67 -23.54
N ARG A 403 27.56 16.07 -22.78
CA ARG A 403 28.32 17.32 -22.99
C ARG A 403 29.55 17.17 -23.87
N GLY A 404 29.83 15.97 -24.40
CA GLY A 404 31.02 15.68 -25.21
C GLY A 404 32.34 15.61 -24.42
N MET A 405 32.29 15.56 -23.09
CA MET A 405 33.44 15.44 -22.20
C MET A 405 33.79 13.96 -21.99
N PHE A 406 34.17 13.29 -23.07
CA PHE A 406 34.27 11.82 -23.09
C PHE A 406 35.37 11.27 -22.17
N ASP A 407 36.47 12.01 -21.99
CA ASP A 407 37.54 11.67 -21.06
C ASP A 407 37.06 11.60 -19.60
N LEU A 408 36.30 12.61 -19.17
CA LEU A 408 35.68 12.65 -17.84
C LEU A 408 34.60 11.58 -17.68
N ALA A 409 33.82 11.32 -18.74
CA ALA A 409 32.82 10.25 -18.73
C ALA A 409 33.47 8.88 -18.52
N VAL A 410 34.53 8.57 -19.27
CA VAL A 410 35.29 7.31 -19.15
C VAL A 410 35.87 7.15 -17.75
N ASP A 411 36.59 8.15 -17.24
CA ASP A 411 37.21 8.07 -15.90
C ASP A 411 36.16 7.83 -14.81
N GLN A 412 35.03 8.54 -14.88
CA GLN A 412 33.94 8.40 -13.90
C GLN A 412 33.30 7.01 -13.96
N LEU A 413 32.95 6.52 -15.16
CA LEU A 413 32.28 5.24 -15.36
C LEU A 413 33.21 4.07 -15.01
N GLN A 414 34.49 4.15 -15.37
CA GLN A 414 35.48 3.12 -15.06
C GLN A 414 35.73 3.00 -13.55
N ARG A 415 35.84 4.13 -12.84
CA ARG A 415 35.94 4.11 -11.36
C ARG A 415 34.71 3.46 -10.73
N ALA A 416 33.50 3.85 -11.16
CA ALA A 416 32.28 3.24 -10.64
C ALA A 416 32.20 1.73 -10.92
N ALA A 417 32.57 1.29 -12.11
CA ALA A 417 32.57 -0.13 -12.47
C ALA A 417 33.60 -0.94 -11.64
N SER A 418 34.73 -0.34 -11.30
CA SER A 418 35.78 -0.97 -10.49
C SER A 418 35.40 -1.15 -9.01
N GLU A 419 34.51 -0.31 -8.49
CA GLU A 419 34.00 -0.41 -7.11
C GLU A 419 33.01 -1.58 -6.95
N LEU A 420 32.39 -2.05 -8.04
CA LEU A 420 31.45 -3.17 -8.02
C LEU A 420 32.16 -4.50 -8.26
N GLN A 421 32.07 -5.44 -7.31
CA GLN A 421 32.63 -6.79 -7.47
C GLN A 421 31.68 -7.73 -8.21
N VAL A 422 30.38 -7.61 -7.95
CA VAL A 422 29.35 -8.45 -8.56
C VAL A 422 28.92 -7.86 -9.89
N MET A 423 28.73 -8.71 -10.90
CA MET A 423 28.19 -8.32 -12.20
C MET A 423 26.67 -8.26 -12.16
N ASP A 424 26.14 -7.26 -11.44
CA ASP A 424 24.72 -6.98 -11.33
C ASP A 424 24.22 -6.05 -12.46
N GLU A 425 22.92 -5.73 -12.44
CA GLU A 425 22.30 -4.83 -13.42
C GLU A 425 22.98 -3.45 -13.49
N THR A 426 23.46 -2.95 -12.36
CA THR A 426 24.13 -1.64 -12.28
C THR A 426 25.51 -1.70 -12.93
N LYS A 427 26.29 -2.77 -12.69
CA LYS A 427 27.61 -2.95 -13.31
C LYS A 427 27.48 -3.14 -14.83
N LYS A 428 26.47 -3.90 -15.29
CA LYS A 428 26.17 -4.03 -16.72
C LYS A 428 25.84 -2.68 -17.36
N GLU A 429 24.99 -1.88 -16.74
CA GLU A 429 24.64 -0.53 -17.24
C GLU A 429 25.86 0.40 -17.32
N LEU A 430 26.75 0.36 -16.32
CA LEU A 430 28.00 1.12 -16.30
C LEU A 430 28.93 0.71 -17.44
N LEU A 431 29.18 -0.59 -17.62
CA LEU A 431 30.04 -1.13 -18.69
C LEU A 431 29.45 -0.85 -20.07
N TYR A 432 28.13 -0.94 -20.20
CA TYR A 432 27.44 -0.64 -21.45
C TYR A 432 27.59 0.83 -21.82
N THR A 433 27.33 1.72 -20.85
CA THR A 433 27.51 3.17 -21.02
C THR A 433 28.97 3.49 -21.36
N LEU A 434 29.93 2.89 -20.64
CA LEU A 434 31.36 3.07 -20.89
C LEU A 434 31.75 2.64 -22.31
N GLY A 435 31.26 1.50 -22.77
CA GLY A 435 31.52 1.02 -24.13
C GLY A 435 30.94 1.96 -25.20
N LEU A 436 29.75 2.52 -24.99
CA LEU A 436 29.18 3.52 -25.90
C LEU A 436 30.03 4.80 -25.96
N VAL A 437 30.52 5.29 -24.82
CA VAL A 437 31.42 6.46 -24.77
C VAL A 437 32.73 6.15 -25.52
N HIS A 438 33.31 4.97 -25.32
CA HIS A 438 34.51 4.55 -26.05
C HIS A 438 34.28 4.49 -27.57
N LEU A 439 33.11 4.04 -28.04
CA LEU A 439 32.77 4.08 -29.46
C LEU A 439 32.70 5.51 -29.99
N LYS A 440 32.13 6.46 -29.24
CA LYS A 440 32.13 7.90 -29.60
C LYS A 440 33.55 8.48 -29.67
N MET A 441 34.46 7.98 -28.86
CA MET A 441 35.90 8.30 -28.92
C MET A 441 36.67 7.55 -30.02
N ASN A 442 36.00 6.73 -30.83
CA ASN A 442 36.59 5.83 -31.82
C ASN A 442 37.58 4.79 -31.23
N ASN A 443 37.49 4.52 -29.93
CA ASN A 443 38.27 3.48 -29.24
C ASN A 443 37.49 2.16 -29.22
N LYS A 444 37.43 1.49 -30.37
CA LYS A 444 36.66 0.25 -30.56
C LYS A 444 37.14 -0.89 -29.66
N GLU A 445 38.44 -0.96 -29.40
CA GLU A 445 39.03 -2.03 -28.60
C GLU A 445 38.54 -1.99 -27.15
N ALA A 446 38.62 -0.82 -26.50
CA ALA A 446 38.11 -0.63 -25.14
C ALA A 446 36.59 -0.77 -25.04
N ALA A 447 35.86 -0.37 -26.10
CA ALA A 447 34.43 -0.59 -26.18
C ALA A 447 34.07 -2.08 -26.18
N MET A 448 34.75 -2.88 -27.02
CA MET A 448 34.51 -4.33 -27.08
C MET A 448 34.89 -5.04 -25.80
N GLU A 449 35.94 -4.60 -25.10
CA GLU A 449 36.31 -5.16 -23.80
C GLU A 449 35.17 -5.00 -22.77
N SER A 450 34.56 -3.81 -22.73
CA SER A 450 33.42 -3.54 -21.84
C SER A 450 32.20 -4.39 -22.21
N MET A 451 31.90 -4.52 -23.50
CA MET A 451 30.75 -5.30 -23.99
C MET A 451 30.93 -6.81 -23.79
N LYS A 452 32.15 -7.34 -23.98
CA LYS A 452 32.47 -8.76 -23.73
C LYS A 452 32.28 -9.18 -22.27
N GLN A 453 32.58 -8.29 -21.33
CA GLN A 453 32.31 -8.54 -19.91
C GLN A 453 30.83 -8.74 -19.61
N ILE A 454 29.96 -7.98 -20.29
CA ILE A 454 28.50 -8.14 -20.17
C ILE A 454 28.07 -9.43 -20.86
N TYR A 455 28.50 -9.63 -22.11
CA TYR A 455 28.16 -10.79 -22.92
C TYR A 455 28.44 -12.12 -22.22
N ALA A 456 29.56 -12.21 -21.50
CA ALA A 456 29.96 -13.43 -20.79
C ALA A 456 29.00 -13.86 -19.66
N VAL A 457 28.22 -12.92 -19.11
CA VAL A 457 27.28 -13.20 -18.00
C VAL A 457 25.81 -13.07 -18.40
N ASP A 458 25.52 -12.27 -19.43
CA ASP A 458 24.17 -11.95 -19.89
C ASP A 458 24.17 -11.68 -21.39
N TYR A 459 23.98 -12.75 -22.16
CA TYR A 459 23.90 -12.71 -23.61
C TYR A 459 22.76 -11.81 -24.12
N GLY A 460 21.65 -11.73 -23.38
CA GLY A 460 20.44 -11.00 -23.78
C GLY A 460 20.44 -9.51 -23.43
N TYR A 461 21.54 -8.99 -22.89
CA TYR A 461 21.60 -7.59 -22.45
C TYR A 461 21.61 -6.62 -23.64
N ARG A 462 20.46 -6.04 -23.96
CA ARG A 462 20.30 -5.04 -25.05
C ARG A 462 20.85 -5.57 -26.39
N ASP A 463 21.70 -4.79 -27.05
CA ASP A 463 22.36 -5.09 -28.32
C ASP A 463 23.81 -5.56 -28.14
N VAL A 464 24.19 -6.01 -26.93
CA VAL A 464 25.56 -6.43 -26.64
C VAL A 464 26.00 -7.61 -27.51
N ALA A 465 25.14 -8.64 -27.65
CA ALA A 465 25.46 -9.81 -28.48
C ALA A 465 25.74 -9.43 -29.92
N GLU A 466 24.84 -8.65 -30.55
CA GLU A 466 25.00 -8.17 -31.92
C GLU A 466 26.32 -7.39 -32.10
N ARG A 467 26.63 -6.47 -31.16
CA ARG A 467 27.85 -5.67 -31.21
C ARG A 467 29.12 -6.51 -31.08
N VAL A 468 29.14 -7.48 -30.16
CA VAL A 468 30.31 -8.33 -29.92
C VAL A 468 30.52 -9.28 -31.09
N GLU A 469 29.49 -9.97 -31.57
CA GLU A 469 29.58 -10.91 -32.69
C GLU A 469 29.98 -10.23 -34.00
N SER A 470 29.42 -9.04 -34.27
CA SER A 470 29.78 -8.23 -35.44
C SER A 470 31.23 -7.76 -35.42
N SER A 471 31.92 -7.78 -34.27
CA SER A 471 33.35 -7.43 -34.18
C SER A 471 34.30 -8.56 -34.64
N TYR A 472 33.78 -9.78 -34.81
CA TYR A 472 34.53 -10.95 -35.31
C TYR A 472 34.28 -11.24 -36.80
N SER A 473 33.32 -10.53 -37.40
CA SER A 473 33.00 -10.57 -38.83
C SER A 473 33.74 -9.45 -39.56
#